data_AF-A0AAV4ZTH7-F1
#
_entry.id   AF-A0AAV4ZTH7-F1
#
_cell.length_a   1.000
_cell.length_b   1.000
_cell.length_c   1.000
_cell.angle_alpha   90.00
_cell.angle_beta   90.00
_cell.angle_gamma   90.00
#
_symmetry.space_group_name_H-M   'P 1'
#
loop_
_entity.id
_entity.type
_entity.pdbx_description
1 polymer ?
#
loop_
_entity_poly.entity_id
_entity_poly.type
_entity_poly.pdbx_seq_one_letter_code
_entity_poly.pdbx_strand_id
1 'polypeptide(L)'
;MRDVLTLPESGLGRAAETGAAAARHETVALILGAAQDAAAAEAVAGAVERLLAQHGTPAAGPPGEGVPYARAAQAVAEGRLSEALTLLAPLAAEPDSRAEAVLGLAVCAARLGCCDEALILARESRRLAPNHPRASCVAGLCELELGNRRAAQGHLATAARLARRDPAFGEDLRLAQRALLLMHLA
;
A
#
# COMPACT_ATOMS: atom_id res chain seq x y z
N MET A 1 51.09 -18.36 24.49
CA MET A 1 50.48 -18.74 23.20
C MET A 1 49.01 -18.32 23.25
N ARG A 2 48.68 -17.27 22.47
CA ARG A 2 47.35 -16.82 22.01
C ARG A 2 46.24 -16.58 23.05
N ASP A 3 46.19 -15.33 23.52
CA ASP A 3 44.93 -14.67 23.89
C ASP A 3 44.09 -14.43 22.62
N VAL A 4 42.87 -14.98 22.61
CA VAL A 4 41.87 -14.74 21.59
C VAL A 4 41.05 -13.53 22.03
N LEU A 5 41.30 -12.39 21.39
CA LEU A 5 40.49 -11.19 21.49
C LEU A 5 39.14 -11.44 20.82
N THR A 6 38.10 -11.69 21.62
CA THR A 6 36.71 -11.70 21.17
C THR A 6 36.25 -10.25 20.99
N LEU A 7 36.21 -9.76 19.75
CA LEU A 7 35.58 -8.46 19.45
C LEU A 7 34.05 -8.61 19.41
N PRO A 8 33.28 -7.61 19.89
CA PRO A 8 31.82 -7.63 19.84
C PRO A 8 31.32 -7.25 18.44
N GLU A 9 31.12 -8.25 17.58
CA GLU A 9 30.60 -8.12 16.20
C GLU A 9 29.08 -7.86 16.10
N SER A 10 28.40 -7.35 17.15
CA SER A 10 26.92 -7.32 17.18
C SER A 10 26.26 -5.93 17.18
N GLY A 11 27.04 -4.85 17.24
CA GLY A 11 26.49 -3.47 17.31
C GLY A 11 26.38 -2.75 15.96
N LEU A 12 27.34 -2.95 15.06
CA LEU A 12 27.44 -2.18 13.81
C LEU A 12 26.37 -2.54 12.77
N GLY A 13 25.99 -3.83 12.69
CA GLY A 13 24.93 -4.29 11.78
C GLY A 13 23.56 -3.72 12.13
N ARG A 14 23.19 -3.72 13.43
CA ARG A 14 21.87 -3.22 13.88
C ARG A 14 21.72 -1.72 13.67
N ALA A 15 22.78 -0.93 13.91
CA ALA A 15 22.75 0.51 13.69
C ALA A 15 22.57 0.86 12.20
N ALA A 16 23.27 0.14 11.31
CA ALA A 16 23.14 0.32 9.87
C ALA A 16 21.75 -0.09 9.36
N GLU A 17 21.20 -1.21 9.85
CA GLU A 17 19.83 -1.64 9.53
C GLU A 17 18.77 -0.65 10.01
N THR A 18 18.93 -0.09 11.21
CA THR A 18 18.01 0.94 11.73
C THR A 18 18.06 2.22 10.92
N GLY A 19 19.25 2.65 10.47
CA GLY A 19 19.40 3.83 9.61
C GLY A 19 18.77 3.61 8.23
N ALA A 20 18.99 2.44 7.64
CA ALA A 20 18.39 2.08 6.35
C ALA A 20 16.85 1.93 6.46
N ALA A 21 16.33 1.44 7.57
CA ALA A 21 14.88 1.36 7.80
C ALA A 21 14.24 2.75 7.95
N ALA A 22 14.87 3.65 8.71
CA ALA A 22 14.42 5.03 8.86
C ALA A 22 14.40 5.78 7.52
N ALA A 23 15.44 5.62 6.70
CA ALA A 23 15.50 6.25 5.38
C ALA A 23 14.41 5.75 4.41
N ARG A 24 14.09 4.45 4.44
CA ARG A 24 12.97 3.89 3.66
C ARG A 24 11.64 4.46 4.13
N HIS A 25 11.42 4.44 5.44
CA HIS A 25 10.22 5.00 6.06
C HIS A 25 9.98 6.45 5.67
N GLU A 26 11.01 7.28 5.77
CA GLU A 26 10.96 8.68 5.34
C GLU A 26 10.64 8.80 3.85
N THR A 27 11.28 7.98 3.02
CA THR A 27 11.05 7.97 1.57
C THR A 27 9.59 7.65 1.23
N VAL A 28 9.01 6.61 1.83
CA VAL A 28 7.61 6.25 1.55
C VAL A 28 6.65 7.24 2.19
N ALA A 29 6.94 7.76 3.38
CA ALA A 29 6.14 8.82 4.00
C ALA A 29 6.07 10.07 3.12
N LEU A 30 7.17 10.45 2.47
CA LEU A 30 7.22 11.56 1.50
C LEU A 30 6.43 11.29 0.21
N ILE A 31 6.24 10.01 -0.16
CA ILE A 31 5.48 9.62 -1.36
C ILE A 31 3.98 9.52 -1.04
N LEU A 32 3.62 8.92 0.10
CA LEU A 32 2.25 8.59 0.47
C LEU A 32 1.55 9.65 1.33
N GLY A 33 2.28 10.57 1.95
CA GLY A 33 1.74 11.46 2.96
C GLY A 33 1.20 10.63 4.13
N ALA A 34 2.11 9.87 4.77
CA ALA A 34 1.77 8.95 5.84
C ALA A 34 1.14 9.67 7.04
N ALA A 35 0.14 9.05 7.65
CA ALA A 35 -0.59 9.57 8.80
C ALA A 35 -0.50 8.58 9.96
N GLN A 36 -0.39 9.09 11.18
CA GLN A 36 -0.42 8.28 12.40
C GLN A 36 -1.82 8.39 13.01
N ASP A 37 -2.63 7.36 12.82
CA ASP A 37 -3.97 7.24 13.41
C ASP A 37 -4.19 5.77 13.82
N ALA A 38 -4.02 5.50 15.12
CA ALA A 38 -4.12 4.14 15.66
C ALA A 38 -5.55 3.57 15.56
N ALA A 39 -6.58 4.41 15.70
CA ALA A 39 -7.97 3.97 15.56
C ALA A 39 -8.28 3.60 14.10
N ALA A 40 -7.76 4.38 13.15
CA ALA A 40 -7.85 4.02 11.74
C ALA A 40 -7.07 2.74 11.41
N ALA A 41 -5.90 2.52 12.02
CA ALA A 41 -5.14 1.28 11.84
C ALA A 41 -5.91 0.05 12.33
N GLU A 42 -6.55 0.14 13.49
CA GLU A 42 -7.41 -0.93 14.01
C GLU A 42 -8.63 -1.19 13.10
N ALA A 43 -9.23 -0.12 12.57
CA ALA A 43 -10.33 -0.23 11.61
C ALA A 43 -9.91 -0.94 10.30
N VAL A 44 -8.66 -0.73 9.85
CA VAL A 44 -8.08 -1.48 8.72
C VAL A 44 -7.99 -2.97 9.03
N ALA A 45 -7.42 -3.33 10.19
CA ALA A 45 -7.30 -4.73 10.59
C ALA A 45 -8.66 -5.44 10.62
N GLY A 46 -9.66 -4.82 11.26
CA GLY A 46 -11.02 -5.35 11.28
C GLY A 46 -11.71 -5.38 9.91
N ALA A 47 -11.33 -4.51 8.96
CA ALA A 47 -11.80 -4.58 7.58
C ALA A 47 -11.18 -5.76 6.81
N VAL A 48 -9.88 -6.02 7.01
CA VAL A 48 -9.18 -7.17 6.42
C VAL A 48 -9.76 -8.48 6.94
N GLU A 49 -9.97 -8.61 8.25
CA GLU A 49 -10.58 -9.81 8.83
C GLU A 49 -11.95 -10.12 8.22
N ARG A 50 -12.80 -9.10 8.09
CA ARG A 50 -14.11 -9.25 7.44
C ARG A 50 -13.98 -9.64 5.97
N LEU A 51 -13.06 -9.02 5.24
CA LEU A 51 -12.81 -9.35 3.83
C LEU A 51 -12.37 -10.80 3.65
N LEU A 52 -11.46 -11.28 4.50
CA LEU A 52 -10.97 -12.67 4.50
C LEU A 52 -12.09 -13.65 4.92
N ALA A 53 -12.96 -13.27 5.85
CA ALA A 53 -14.11 -14.09 6.21
C ALA A 53 -15.15 -14.21 5.07
N GLN A 54 -15.24 -13.20 4.20
CA GLN A 54 -16.24 -13.09 3.13
C GLN A 54 -15.75 -13.63 1.77
N HIS A 55 -14.99 -14.74 1.75
CA HIS A 55 -14.50 -15.35 0.50
C HIS A 55 -15.66 -15.89 -0.36
N GLY A 56 -16.18 -15.04 -1.24
CA GLY A 56 -17.06 -15.36 -2.36
C GLY A 56 -16.40 -15.07 -3.70
N THR A 57 -16.87 -15.73 -4.76
CA THR A 57 -16.35 -15.58 -6.13
C THR A 57 -16.43 -14.12 -6.62
N PRO A 58 -15.39 -13.60 -7.27
CA PRO A 58 -15.35 -12.21 -7.72
C PRO A 58 -16.32 -12.01 -8.89
N ALA A 59 -17.29 -11.11 -8.71
CA ALA A 59 -17.96 -10.47 -9.84
C ALA A 59 -17.09 -9.28 -10.26
N ALA A 60 -16.56 -9.31 -11.49
CA ALA A 60 -15.94 -8.15 -12.11
C ALA A 60 -17.07 -7.21 -12.55
N GLY A 61 -17.48 -6.31 -11.65
CA GLY A 61 -18.37 -5.21 -11.98
C GLY A 61 -17.61 -4.07 -12.67
N PRO A 62 -18.21 -3.36 -13.64
CA PRO A 62 -17.70 -2.06 -14.06
C PRO A 62 -17.74 -1.07 -12.87
N PRO A 63 -16.92 -0.01 -12.89
CA PRO A 63 -16.78 0.87 -11.75
C PRO A 63 -18.11 1.46 -11.30
N GLY A 64 -18.51 1.13 -10.08
CA GLY A 64 -19.65 1.75 -9.44
C GLY A 64 -19.35 3.22 -9.18
N GLU A 65 -19.88 4.12 -10.02
CA GLU A 65 -19.94 5.57 -9.79
C GLU A 65 -20.95 5.91 -8.66
N GLY A 66 -20.81 5.24 -7.53
CA GLY A 66 -21.60 5.52 -6.34
C GLY A 66 -21.12 6.80 -5.67
N VAL A 67 -22.05 7.70 -5.35
CA VAL A 67 -21.85 8.86 -4.44
C VAL A 67 -21.03 8.51 -3.17
N PRO A 68 -21.21 7.35 -2.49
CA PRO A 68 -20.38 7.02 -1.34
C PRO A 68 -18.91 6.76 -1.68
N TYR A 69 -18.60 6.22 -2.88
CA TYR A 69 -17.22 6.02 -3.30
C TYR A 69 -16.52 7.34 -3.64
N ALA A 70 -17.20 8.26 -4.32
CA ALA A 70 -16.64 9.58 -4.61
C ALA A 70 -16.29 10.35 -3.32
N ARG A 71 -17.16 10.29 -2.30
CA ARG A 71 -16.87 10.85 -0.97
C ARG A 71 -15.70 10.15 -0.28
N ALA A 72 -15.63 8.83 -0.37
CA ALA A 72 -14.50 8.08 0.17
C ALA A 72 -13.18 8.49 -0.50
N ALA A 73 -13.15 8.57 -1.83
CA ALA A 73 -11.99 9.00 -2.60
C ALA A 73 -11.55 10.42 -2.22
N GLN A 74 -12.51 11.34 -2.02
CA GLN A 74 -12.23 12.69 -1.51
C GLN A 74 -11.64 12.66 -0.10
N ALA A 75 -12.23 11.89 0.82
CA ALA A 75 -11.72 11.75 2.18
C ALA A 75 -10.29 11.16 2.19
N VAL A 76 -9.98 10.21 1.30
CA VAL A 76 -8.61 9.74 1.07
C VAL A 76 -7.74 10.89 0.59
N ALA A 77 -8.10 11.63 -0.46
CA ALA A 77 -7.27 12.71 -0.99
C ALA A 77 -6.93 13.77 0.07
N GLU A 78 -7.87 14.08 0.97
CA GLU A 78 -7.71 15.06 2.05
C GLU A 78 -6.99 14.50 3.30
N GLY A 79 -6.69 13.18 3.33
CA GLY A 79 -6.05 12.54 4.48
C GLY A 79 -7.00 12.26 5.66
N ARG A 80 -8.31 12.40 5.48
CA ARG A 80 -9.34 12.00 6.46
C ARG A 80 -9.53 10.47 6.43
N LEU A 81 -8.47 9.73 6.79
CA LEU A 81 -8.40 8.28 6.62
C LEU A 81 -9.46 7.54 7.43
N SER A 82 -9.73 7.96 8.67
CA SER A 82 -10.81 7.41 9.50
C SER A 82 -12.19 7.50 8.83
N GLU A 83 -12.51 8.63 8.19
CA GLU A 83 -13.76 8.80 7.45
C GLU A 83 -13.78 7.94 6.19
N ALA A 84 -12.68 7.91 5.44
CA ALA A 84 -12.54 7.07 4.25
C ALA A 84 -12.79 5.58 4.58
N LEU A 85 -12.17 5.06 5.64
CA LEU A 85 -12.37 3.68 6.09
C LEU A 85 -13.83 3.39 6.43
N THR A 86 -14.50 4.32 7.13
CA THR A 86 -15.93 4.19 7.48
C THR A 86 -16.80 4.09 6.24
N LEU A 87 -16.48 4.86 5.19
CA LEU A 87 -17.21 4.84 3.93
C LEU A 87 -16.90 3.61 3.06
N LEU A 88 -15.65 3.14 3.06
CA LEU A 88 -15.18 2.05 2.20
C LEU A 88 -15.52 0.66 2.74
N ALA A 89 -15.49 0.47 4.05
CA ALA A 89 -15.72 -0.83 4.68
C ALA A 89 -17.05 -1.51 4.28
N PRO A 90 -18.22 -0.84 4.24
CA PRO A 90 -19.45 -1.46 3.77
C PRO A 90 -19.42 -1.73 2.26
N LEU A 91 -18.82 -0.84 1.46
CA LEU A 91 -18.73 -1.00 0.01
C LEU A 91 -17.87 -2.21 -0.41
N ALA A 92 -16.95 -2.64 0.45
CA ALA A 92 -16.14 -3.83 0.23
C ALA A 92 -16.94 -5.15 0.35
N ALA A 93 -18.10 -5.12 1.01
CA ALA A 93 -19.01 -6.26 1.08
C ALA A 93 -19.93 -6.37 -0.14
N GLU A 94 -20.18 -5.25 -0.83
CA GLU A 94 -21.08 -5.18 -1.99
C GLU A 94 -20.35 -5.59 -3.28
N PRO A 95 -20.84 -6.61 -4.04
CA PRO A 95 -20.15 -7.13 -5.21
C PRO A 95 -19.79 -6.07 -6.27
N ASP A 96 -20.70 -5.12 -6.51
CA ASP A 96 -20.56 -4.12 -7.58
C ASP A 96 -19.53 -3.02 -7.26
N SER A 97 -19.23 -2.79 -5.98
CA SER A 97 -18.25 -1.77 -5.53
C SER A 97 -17.03 -2.38 -4.84
N ARG A 98 -16.95 -3.70 -4.75
CA ARG A 98 -15.92 -4.41 -3.98
C ARG A 98 -14.52 -4.10 -4.50
N ALA A 99 -14.33 -4.03 -5.82
CA ALA A 99 -13.03 -3.79 -6.43
C ALA A 99 -12.46 -2.42 -6.02
N GLU A 100 -13.27 -1.37 -6.16
CA GLU A 100 -12.91 0.01 -5.83
C GLU A 100 -12.74 0.20 -4.33
N ALA A 101 -13.64 -0.38 -3.54
CA ALA A 101 -13.61 -0.28 -2.09
C ALA A 101 -12.36 -0.94 -1.50
N VAL A 102 -12.04 -2.17 -1.94
CA VAL A 102 -10.83 -2.88 -1.51
C VAL A 102 -9.57 -2.12 -1.92
N LEU A 103 -9.54 -1.51 -3.12
CA LEU A 103 -8.43 -0.65 -3.52
C LEU A 103 -8.30 0.59 -2.62
N GLY A 104 -9.41 1.26 -2.30
CA GLY A 104 -9.43 2.41 -1.39
C GLY A 104 -8.94 2.04 0.01
N LEU A 105 -9.37 0.89 0.54
CA LEU A 105 -8.89 0.37 1.82
C LEU A 105 -7.38 0.10 1.78
N ALA A 106 -6.87 -0.47 0.69
CA ALA A 106 -5.43 -0.72 0.51
C ALA A 106 -4.62 0.58 0.55
N VAL A 107 -5.11 1.65 -0.08
CA VAL A 107 -4.48 2.97 -0.06
C VAL A 107 -4.49 3.56 1.36
N CYS A 108 -5.62 3.46 2.08
CA CYS A 108 -5.71 3.92 3.47
C CYS A 108 -4.71 3.17 4.37
N ALA A 109 -4.68 1.84 4.28
CA ALA A 109 -3.76 0.99 5.03
C ALA A 109 -2.29 1.37 4.79
N ALA A 110 -1.90 1.57 3.52
CA ALA A 110 -0.53 1.97 3.18
C ALA A 110 -0.17 3.35 3.75
N ARG A 111 -1.10 4.31 3.75
CA ARG A 111 -0.89 5.63 4.33
C ARG A 111 -0.83 5.62 5.86
N LEU A 112 -1.45 4.64 6.51
CA LEU A 112 -1.37 4.43 7.96
C LEU A 112 -0.10 3.64 8.36
N GLY A 113 0.68 3.18 7.39
CA GLY A 113 1.85 2.33 7.65
C GLY A 113 1.51 0.86 7.92
N CYS A 114 0.24 0.47 7.84
CA CYS A 114 -0.26 -0.91 7.97
C CYS A 114 0.10 -1.73 6.72
N CYS A 115 1.40 -1.98 6.51
CA CYS A 115 1.94 -2.52 5.27
C CYS A 115 1.51 -3.96 5.03
N ASP A 116 1.39 -4.78 6.07
CA ASP A 116 0.97 -6.18 5.94
C ASP A 116 -0.50 -6.28 5.48
N GLU A 117 -1.39 -5.50 6.10
CA GLU A 117 -2.80 -5.38 5.71
C GLU A 117 -2.94 -4.79 4.31
N ALA A 118 -2.18 -3.74 4.00
CA ALA A 118 -2.18 -3.13 2.67
C ALA A 118 -1.77 -4.13 1.58
N LEU A 119 -0.82 -5.02 1.85
CA LEU A 119 -0.41 -6.07 0.91
C LEU A 119 -1.51 -7.11 0.69
N ILE A 120 -2.26 -7.48 1.73
CA ILE A 120 -3.42 -8.38 1.59
C ILE A 120 -4.48 -7.72 0.72
N LEU A 121 -4.85 -6.46 1.03
CA LEU A 121 -5.85 -5.70 0.29
C LEU A 121 -5.43 -5.45 -1.17
N ALA A 122 -4.16 -5.12 -1.41
CA ALA A 122 -3.63 -4.93 -2.75
C ALA A 122 -3.62 -6.22 -3.58
N ARG A 123 -3.36 -7.38 -2.96
CA ARG A 123 -3.47 -8.68 -3.62
C ARG A 123 -4.91 -8.98 -4.02
N GLU A 124 -5.87 -8.73 -3.14
CA GLU A 124 -7.29 -8.94 -3.46
C GLU A 124 -7.79 -7.95 -4.51
N SER A 125 -7.43 -6.67 -4.41
CA SER A 125 -7.74 -5.65 -5.42
C SER A 125 -7.21 -6.06 -6.80
N ARG A 126 -6.00 -6.62 -6.89
CA ARG A 126 -5.45 -7.16 -8.16
C ARG A 126 -6.19 -8.39 -8.68
N ARG A 127 -6.79 -9.21 -7.81
CA ARG A 127 -7.63 -10.34 -8.25
C ARG A 127 -8.95 -9.83 -8.85
N LEU A 128 -9.52 -8.78 -8.26
CA LEU A 128 -10.76 -8.15 -8.71
C LEU A 128 -10.55 -7.30 -9.98
N ALA A 129 -9.46 -6.53 -10.03
CA ALA A 129 -9.13 -5.61 -11.13
C ALA A 129 -7.65 -5.78 -11.55
N PRO A 130 -7.32 -6.81 -12.36
CA PRO A 130 -5.93 -7.18 -12.67
C PRO A 130 -5.15 -6.15 -13.48
N ASN A 131 -5.85 -5.25 -14.18
CA ASN A 131 -5.23 -4.22 -15.01
C ASN A 131 -5.11 -2.86 -14.30
N HIS A 132 -5.58 -2.72 -13.06
CA HIS A 132 -5.51 -1.46 -12.33
C HIS A 132 -4.10 -1.23 -11.74
N PRO A 133 -3.36 -0.18 -12.13
CA PRO A 133 -1.96 0.01 -11.72
C PRO A 133 -1.81 0.33 -10.23
N ARG A 134 -2.78 1.04 -9.64
CA ARG A 134 -2.71 1.54 -8.26
C ARG A 134 -2.51 0.46 -7.19
N ALA A 135 -3.11 -0.71 -7.34
CA ALA A 135 -2.88 -1.82 -6.41
C ALA A 135 -1.41 -2.30 -6.45
N SER A 136 -0.77 -2.23 -7.62
CA SER A 136 0.68 -2.54 -7.75
C SER A 136 1.55 -1.41 -7.18
N CYS A 137 1.12 -0.14 -7.25
CA CYS A 137 1.79 0.97 -6.55
C CYS A 137 1.78 0.75 -5.04
N VAL A 138 0.61 0.45 -4.47
CA VAL A 138 0.44 0.18 -3.03
C VAL A 138 1.36 -0.96 -2.59
N ALA A 139 1.28 -2.11 -3.26
CA ALA A 139 2.14 -3.24 -2.94
C ALA A 139 3.64 -2.88 -3.03
N GLY A 140 4.04 -2.13 -4.07
CA GLY A 140 5.42 -1.73 -4.25
C GLY A 140 5.96 -0.83 -3.14
N LEU A 141 5.14 0.12 -2.66
CA LEU A 141 5.53 1.01 -1.56
C LEU A 141 5.57 0.30 -0.21
N CYS A 142 4.60 -0.60 0.06
CA CYS A 142 4.61 -1.39 1.29
C CYS A 142 5.77 -2.39 1.32
N GLU A 143 6.11 -3.05 0.21
CA GLU A 143 7.31 -3.89 0.15
C GLU A 143 8.60 -3.07 0.32
N LEU A 144 8.62 -1.80 -0.10
CA LEU A 144 9.75 -0.91 0.15
C LEU A 144 9.89 -0.59 1.64
N GLU A 145 8.78 -0.27 2.32
CA GLU A 145 8.75 -0.06 3.78
C GLU A 145 9.30 -1.26 4.54
N LEU A 146 8.80 -2.45 4.19
CA LEU A 146 9.22 -3.72 4.79
C LEU A 146 10.66 -4.12 4.42
N GLY A 147 11.33 -3.37 3.53
CA GLY A 147 12.73 -3.61 3.14
C GLY A 147 12.91 -4.61 2.00
N ASN A 148 11.83 -5.14 1.44
CA ASN A 148 11.82 -6.09 0.34
C ASN A 148 12.02 -5.38 -1.02
N ARG A 149 13.17 -4.72 -1.20
CA ARG A 149 13.50 -3.87 -2.36
C ARG A 149 13.25 -4.55 -3.72
N ARG A 150 13.55 -5.84 -3.85
CA ARG A 150 13.34 -6.59 -5.10
C ARG A 150 11.86 -6.74 -5.43
N ALA A 151 11.03 -7.05 -4.43
CA ALA A 151 9.58 -7.15 -4.61
C ALA A 151 8.99 -5.76 -4.92
N ALA A 152 9.43 -4.73 -4.18
CA ALA A 152 9.05 -3.33 -4.41
C ALA A 152 9.31 -2.90 -5.87
N GLN A 153 10.52 -3.15 -6.37
CA GLN A 153 10.88 -2.82 -7.75
C GLN A 153 9.98 -3.54 -8.77
N GLY A 154 9.70 -4.83 -8.57
CA GLY A 154 8.84 -5.61 -9.46
C GLY A 154 7.41 -5.08 -9.51
N HIS A 155 6.85 -4.73 -8.35
CA HIS A 155 5.51 -4.17 -8.24
C HIS A 155 5.41 -2.77 -8.86
N LEU A 156 6.36 -1.88 -8.57
CA LEU A 156 6.37 -0.52 -9.13
C LEU A 156 6.62 -0.52 -10.64
N ALA A 157 7.49 -1.41 -11.16
CA ALA A 157 7.68 -1.59 -12.59
C ALA A 157 6.40 -2.09 -13.27
N THR A 158 5.68 -3.00 -12.62
CA THR A 158 4.37 -3.46 -13.11
C THR A 158 3.35 -2.33 -13.14
N ALA A 159 3.27 -1.52 -12.07
CA ALA A 159 2.39 -0.37 -12.00
C ALA A 159 2.69 0.64 -13.13
N ALA A 160 3.95 1.01 -13.31
CA ALA A 160 4.38 1.94 -14.36
C ALA A 160 4.05 1.40 -15.77
N ARG A 161 4.23 0.09 -16.00
CA ARG A 161 3.90 -0.55 -17.28
C ARG A 161 2.40 -0.52 -17.56
N LEU A 162 1.56 -0.81 -16.55
CA LEU A 162 0.11 -0.77 -16.68
C LEU A 162 -0.38 0.67 -16.91
N ALA A 163 0.09 1.61 -16.09
CA ALA A 163 -0.31 3.01 -16.15
C ALA A 163 0.13 3.71 -17.44
N ARG A 164 1.26 3.34 -18.04
CA ARG A 164 1.71 3.92 -19.33
C ARG A 164 0.72 3.69 -20.48
N ARG A 165 -0.10 2.64 -20.39
CA ARG A 165 -1.02 2.25 -21.46
C ARG A 165 -2.29 3.10 -21.48
N ASP A 166 -2.56 3.85 -20.40
CA ASP A 166 -3.79 4.62 -20.24
C ASP A 166 -3.49 5.96 -19.51
N PRO A 167 -3.69 7.11 -20.18
CA PRO A 167 -3.48 8.44 -19.59
C PRO A 167 -4.29 8.69 -18.31
N ALA A 168 -5.41 8.00 -18.09
CA ALA A 168 -6.21 8.12 -16.87
C ALA A 168 -5.40 7.77 -15.61
N PHE A 169 -4.37 6.92 -15.74
CA PHE A 169 -3.48 6.54 -14.65
C PHE A 169 -2.18 7.36 -14.59
N GLY A 170 -2.18 8.58 -15.13
CA GLY A 170 -0.99 9.45 -15.12
C GLY A 170 -0.44 9.75 -13.71
N GLU A 171 -1.31 9.77 -12.69
CA GLU A 171 -0.86 9.88 -11.28
C GLU A 171 -0.11 8.64 -10.80
N ASP A 172 -0.67 7.45 -11.06
CA ASP A 172 -0.03 6.18 -10.69
C ASP A 172 1.31 5.99 -11.41
N LEU A 173 1.39 6.40 -12.68
CA LEU A 173 2.65 6.39 -13.43
C LEU A 173 3.71 7.27 -12.78
N ARG A 174 3.35 8.52 -12.44
CA ARG A 174 4.27 9.47 -11.79
C ARG A 174 4.72 8.96 -10.42
N LEU A 175 3.80 8.41 -9.63
CA LEU A 175 4.10 7.83 -8.33
C LEU A 175 5.06 6.65 -8.46
N ALA A 176 4.77 5.70 -9.35
CA ALA A 176 5.63 4.54 -9.56
C ALA A 176 7.03 4.93 -10.04
N GLN A 177 7.13 5.88 -10.98
CA GLN A 177 8.42 6.38 -11.47
C GLN A 177 9.21 7.12 -10.41
N ARG A 178 8.55 7.97 -9.60
CA ARG A 178 9.19 8.69 -8.49
C ARG A 178 9.73 7.70 -7.45
N ALA A 179 8.93 6.70 -7.08
CA ALA A 179 9.36 5.66 -6.15
C ALA A 179 10.56 4.87 -6.69
N LEU A 180 10.49 4.41 -7.96
CA LEU A 180 11.61 3.72 -8.59
C LEU A 180 12.87 4.60 -8.63
N LEU A 181 12.77 5.88 -8.97
CA LEU A 181 13.92 6.78 -8.98
C LEU A 181 14.55 6.92 -7.60
N LEU A 182 13.74 7.21 -6.57
CA LEU A 182 14.22 7.37 -5.19
C LEU A 182 14.87 6.09 -4.65
N MET A 183 14.36 4.91 -5.03
CA MET A 183 14.97 3.63 -4.65
C MET A 183 16.39 3.42 -5.18
N HIS A 184 16.77 4.06 -6.30
CA HIS A 184 18.12 3.97 -6.86
C HIS A 184 19.07 5.03 -6.29
N LEU A 185 18.53 6.08 -5.65
CA LEU A 185 19.30 7.18 -5.09
C LEU A 185 19.61 7.01 -3.59
N ALA A 186 18.88 6.12 -2.91
CA ALA A 186 19.01 5.80 -1.47
C ALA A 186 19.71 4.45 -1.22
#